data_AF-A0A517PEH9-F1
#
_entry.id   AF-A0A517PEH9-F1
#
_cell.length_a   1.000
_cell.length_b   1.000
_cell.length_c   1.000
_cell.angle_alpha   90.00
_cell.angle_beta   90.00
_cell.angle_gamma   90.00
#
_symmetry.space_group_name_H-M   'P 1'
#
loop_
_entity.id
_entity.type
_entity.pdbx_description
1 polymer ?
#
loop_
_entity_poly.entity_id
_entity_poly.type
_entity_poly.pdbx_seq_one_letter_code
_entity_poly.pdbx_strand_id
1 'polypeptide(L)'
;MPARRLALLLLAALGSPSPSSAFVDEPSRSETIAALSRAGRFYADEIAVRGGYVYFTELDGGRRWGEGEATPTQIWVQPPATPTVGEAFLAAHEATGDPAHLAAATAAGEALTYGQLQSGGWTNKIDFDPNGDPGAYRRGRGRGKNNSSLDDGQTPAALRLLMRLDAAHAGGHAGIAEAARSGLDALLTAQLSGGGFPQVWDGPTTDGPPLRASSPGDWRELPRIKAYWDLPTLNDGLAGQVVATLLSARQLYETRDPALAERADAAARRFGDFLIRAQLPAPQPGWAQQYDESMRPAWARVFEPPAVAASESQDVIEALLALHAATDEVRFLDPIHAALDYLERSALPDGRLPRYLELGTNRPLYMERRGREYRPTYDDADLPSHYGWKGESQVDALRERLAEARAGREPSRPSSSNRAAAARAAIDALDADGRWVEVSDGGPLLGQAKIPAGRRYVASATFAEHMTALAASLRADAAPE
;
A
#
# COMPACT_ATOMS: atom_id res chain seq x y z
N MET A 1 4.44 8.12 84.59
CA MET A 1 3.52 7.75 83.50
C MET A 1 2.67 8.96 83.12
N PRO A 2 3.00 9.66 82.02
CA PRO A 2 2.10 10.62 81.42
C PRO A 2 1.83 10.33 79.93
N ALA A 3 0.61 10.57 79.51
CA ALA A 3 0.17 10.51 78.13
C ALA A 3 0.25 11.89 77.45
N ARG A 4 0.61 11.85 76.16
CA ARG A 4 0.31 12.78 75.06
C ARG A 4 0.79 14.23 75.15
N ARG A 5 1.70 14.60 74.23
CA ARG A 5 1.60 15.84 73.45
C ARG A 5 1.95 15.57 71.97
N LEU A 6 1.07 16.08 71.12
CA LEU A 6 1.16 16.19 69.67
C LEU A 6 2.42 16.97 69.27
N ALA A 7 3.16 16.49 68.27
CA ALA A 7 4.12 17.28 67.53
C ALA A 7 3.76 17.23 66.04
N LEU A 8 3.40 18.39 65.49
CA LEU A 8 3.27 18.63 64.06
C LEU A 8 4.62 18.37 63.37
N LEU A 9 4.62 17.55 62.33
CA LEU A 9 5.69 17.48 61.34
C LEU A 9 5.13 18.01 60.02
N LEU A 10 5.56 19.21 59.64
CA LEU A 10 5.43 19.73 58.27
C LEU A 10 6.28 18.83 57.36
N LEU A 11 5.64 18.05 56.47
CA LEU A 11 6.31 17.49 55.31
C LEU A 11 6.28 18.53 54.18
N ALA A 12 7.46 18.98 53.77
CA ALA A 12 7.64 19.79 52.58
C ALA A 12 7.22 18.98 51.33
N ALA A 13 6.35 19.57 50.51
CA ALA A 13 5.98 19.05 49.21
C ALA A 13 7.17 19.20 48.26
N LEU A 14 7.88 18.10 47.99
CA LEU A 14 8.79 17.98 46.86
C LEU A 14 7.91 17.80 45.62
N GLY A 15 7.73 18.87 44.86
CA GLY A 15 7.09 18.83 43.55
C GLY A 15 7.88 17.94 42.61
N SER A 16 7.25 16.87 42.11
CA SER A 16 7.76 16.10 40.99
C SER A 16 7.90 17.01 39.78
N PRO A 17 9.05 17.03 39.07
CA PRO A 17 9.15 17.79 37.83
C PRO A 17 8.21 17.17 36.80
N SER A 18 7.29 17.99 36.29
CA SER A 18 6.56 17.68 35.06
C SER A 18 7.58 17.38 33.95
N PRO A 19 7.34 16.40 33.06
CA PRO A 19 8.19 16.18 31.92
C PRO A 19 8.16 17.46 31.08
N SER A 20 9.31 18.13 30.99
CA SER A 20 9.51 19.22 30.04
C SER A 20 9.27 18.63 28.66
N SER A 21 8.28 19.16 27.95
CA SER A 21 8.22 19.08 26.50
C SER A 21 9.62 19.46 25.99
N ALA A 22 10.37 18.49 25.49
CA ALA A 22 11.61 18.79 24.80
C ALA A 22 11.18 19.57 23.55
N PHE A 23 11.58 20.84 23.47
CA PHE A 23 11.44 21.60 22.24
C PHE A 23 12.23 20.84 21.16
N VAL A 24 11.51 20.22 20.24
CA VAL A 24 12.11 19.66 19.03
C VAL A 24 12.67 20.84 18.25
N ASP A 25 13.97 20.83 17.98
CA ASP A 25 14.60 21.87 17.15
C ASP A 25 14.10 21.71 15.71
N GLU A 26 13.13 22.52 15.33
CA GLU A 26 12.47 22.46 14.03
C GLU A 26 13.46 22.83 12.91
N PRO A 27 13.61 22.01 11.87
CA PRO A 27 14.56 22.29 10.81
C PRO A 27 14.17 23.51 10.01
N SER A 28 15.16 24.38 9.75
CA SER A 28 14.93 25.56 8.91
C SER A 28 14.56 25.15 7.50
N ARG A 29 13.75 25.96 6.81
CA ARG A 29 13.41 25.77 5.39
C ARG A 29 14.64 25.53 4.50
N SER A 30 15.72 26.28 4.73
CA SER A 30 16.98 26.11 3.98
C SER A 30 17.66 24.78 4.24
N GLU A 31 17.64 24.30 5.48
CA GLU A 31 18.21 23.01 5.87
C GLU A 31 17.42 21.86 5.25
N THR A 32 16.10 21.92 5.32
CA THR A 32 15.18 20.94 4.71
C THR A 32 15.35 20.88 3.19
N ILE A 33 15.42 22.03 2.50
CA ILE A 33 15.68 22.06 1.05
C ILE A 33 17.05 21.49 0.72
N ALA A 34 18.09 21.83 1.47
CA ALA A 34 19.42 21.28 1.24
C ALA A 34 19.46 19.75 1.43
N ALA A 35 18.73 19.22 2.41
CA ALA A 35 18.59 17.78 2.61
C ALA A 35 17.87 17.10 1.43
N LEU A 36 16.73 17.64 1.00
CA LEU A 36 16.00 17.18 -0.20
C LEU A 36 16.90 17.15 -1.43
N SER A 37 17.61 18.23 -1.72
CA SER A 37 18.49 18.32 -2.90
C SER A 37 19.71 17.39 -2.83
N ARG A 38 20.27 17.13 -1.64
CA ARG A 38 21.36 16.15 -1.48
C ARG A 38 20.86 14.73 -1.70
N ALA A 39 19.79 14.34 -0.99
CA ALA A 39 19.21 13.01 -1.07
C ALA A 39 18.68 12.70 -2.48
N GLY A 40 17.95 13.65 -3.06
CA GLY A 40 17.38 13.50 -4.39
C GLY A 40 18.45 13.32 -5.48
N ARG A 41 19.56 14.06 -5.40
CA ARG A 41 20.68 13.91 -6.34
C ARG A 41 21.33 12.54 -6.24
N PHE A 42 21.63 12.07 -5.02
CA PHE A 42 22.21 10.75 -4.84
C PHE A 42 21.32 9.65 -5.45
N TYR A 43 20.01 9.67 -5.19
CA TYR A 43 19.10 8.68 -5.76
C TYR A 43 18.99 8.78 -7.29
N ALA A 44 18.86 9.99 -7.84
CA ALA A 44 18.71 10.20 -9.27
C ALA A 44 19.98 9.84 -10.05
N ASP A 45 21.16 10.13 -9.50
CA ASP A 45 22.45 10.00 -10.20
C ASP A 45 23.12 8.64 -9.97
N GLU A 46 23.06 8.11 -8.75
CA GLU A 46 23.83 6.90 -8.35
C GLU A 46 22.97 5.64 -8.24
N ILE A 47 21.67 5.76 -7.94
CA ILE A 47 20.79 4.61 -7.70
C ILE A 47 19.91 4.28 -8.90
N ALA A 48 19.45 5.29 -9.63
CA ALA A 48 18.49 5.11 -10.71
C ALA A 48 19.06 4.26 -11.87
N VAL A 49 18.26 3.31 -12.36
CA VAL A 49 18.51 2.60 -13.62
C VAL A 49 17.47 3.02 -14.63
N ARG A 50 17.90 3.87 -15.58
CA ARG A 50 17.03 4.49 -16.58
C ARG A 50 15.80 5.18 -15.96
N GLY A 51 16.00 5.85 -14.84
CA GLY A 51 14.95 6.53 -14.08
C GLY A 51 14.14 5.64 -13.14
N GLY A 52 14.34 4.31 -13.16
CA GLY A 52 13.64 3.39 -12.27
C GLY A 52 14.49 2.85 -11.12
N TYR A 53 13.82 2.20 -10.17
CA TYR A 53 14.38 1.82 -8.87
C TYR A 53 13.97 0.39 -8.48
N VAL A 54 14.64 -0.16 -7.48
CA VAL A 54 14.35 -1.47 -6.85
C VAL A 54 14.07 -1.27 -5.35
N TYR A 55 13.81 -2.32 -4.56
CA TYR A 55 13.60 -2.18 -3.11
C TYR A 55 14.88 -1.75 -2.40
N PHE A 56 15.97 -2.46 -2.69
CA PHE A 56 17.24 -2.30 -1.99
C PHE A 56 18.41 -2.25 -2.96
N THR A 57 19.36 -1.37 -2.69
CA THR A 57 20.64 -1.27 -3.41
C THR A 57 21.79 -1.32 -2.41
N GLU A 58 22.67 -2.31 -2.56
CA GLU A 58 23.88 -2.43 -1.75
C GLU A 58 24.89 -1.35 -2.18
N LEU A 59 25.38 -0.57 -1.22
CA LEU A 59 26.38 0.47 -1.50
C LEU A 59 27.75 -0.15 -1.84
N ASP A 60 28.05 -1.28 -1.20
CA ASP A 60 29.31 -2.00 -1.31
C ASP A 60 29.12 -3.26 -2.16
N GLY A 61 29.12 -3.14 -3.49
CA GLY A 61 29.02 -4.29 -4.40
C GLY A 61 27.98 -4.15 -5.52
N GLY A 62 27.13 -3.12 -5.47
CA GLY A 62 26.22 -2.75 -6.56
C GLY A 62 25.09 -3.75 -6.82
N ARG A 63 24.91 -4.74 -5.94
CA ARG A 63 23.79 -5.68 -6.02
C ARG A 63 22.49 -4.98 -5.64
N ARG A 64 21.41 -5.45 -6.26
CA ARG A 64 20.10 -4.79 -6.25
C ARG A 64 19.00 -5.85 -6.10
N TRP A 65 17.95 -5.53 -5.37
CA TRP A 65 16.84 -6.46 -5.12
C TRP A 65 15.49 -5.79 -5.23
N GLY A 66 14.59 -6.46 -5.93
CA GLY A 66 13.15 -6.35 -5.70
C GLY A 66 12.68 -7.64 -5.03
N GLU A 67 11.72 -8.32 -5.66
CA GLU A 67 11.45 -9.73 -5.38
C GLU A 67 12.52 -10.62 -6.02
N GLY A 68 13.56 -10.89 -5.25
CA GLY A 68 14.79 -11.52 -5.74
C GLY A 68 15.81 -10.52 -6.29
N GLU A 69 16.96 -11.03 -6.69
CA GLU A 69 18.08 -10.22 -7.18
C GLU A 69 17.80 -9.70 -8.60
N ALA A 70 17.97 -8.39 -8.79
CA ALA A 70 17.72 -7.69 -10.04
C ALA A 70 18.92 -7.79 -10.98
N THR A 71 18.67 -8.01 -12.27
CA THR A 71 19.71 -7.84 -13.30
C THR A 71 20.06 -6.36 -13.47
N PRO A 72 21.22 -6.02 -14.09
CA PRO A 72 21.62 -4.64 -14.39
C PRO A 72 20.56 -3.79 -15.12
N THR A 73 19.65 -4.44 -15.85
CA THR A 73 18.61 -3.80 -16.67
C THR A 73 17.21 -3.86 -16.04
N GLN A 74 17.07 -4.41 -14.84
CA GLN A 74 15.78 -4.51 -14.17
C GLN A 74 15.55 -3.40 -13.15
N ILE A 75 14.27 -2.99 -13.09
CA ILE A 75 13.67 -2.12 -12.08
C ILE A 75 12.34 -2.74 -11.62
N TRP A 76 11.84 -2.35 -10.45
CA TRP A 76 10.57 -2.84 -9.91
C TRP A 76 9.47 -1.79 -10.01
N VAL A 77 8.27 -2.25 -10.37
CA VAL A 77 7.03 -1.48 -10.37
C VAL A 77 6.29 -1.66 -9.05
N GLN A 78 6.28 -2.89 -8.53
CA GLN A 78 5.72 -3.20 -7.21
C GLN A 78 6.34 -2.25 -6.16
N PRO A 79 5.55 -1.55 -5.34
CA PRO A 79 6.05 -0.77 -4.22
C PRO A 79 6.92 -1.61 -3.27
N PRO A 80 7.86 -1.00 -2.54
CA PRO A 80 8.18 0.43 -2.50
C PRO A 80 9.29 0.84 -3.50
N ALA A 81 9.19 0.45 -4.77
CA ALA A 81 10.20 0.73 -5.80
C ALA A 81 9.88 1.96 -6.66
N THR A 82 9.87 1.81 -8.00
CA THR A 82 9.86 2.94 -8.95
C THR A 82 8.72 3.94 -8.74
N PRO A 83 7.44 3.51 -8.60
CA PRO A 83 6.38 4.47 -8.37
C PRO A 83 6.53 5.21 -7.05
N THR A 84 6.90 4.51 -5.98
CA THR A 84 7.08 5.08 -4.63
C THR A 84 8.17 6.15 -4.59
N VAL A 85 9.31 5.88 -5.25
CA VAL A 85 10.41 6.85 -5.34
C VAL A 85 10.02 8.04 -6.22
N GLY A 86 9.34 7.79 -7.35
CA GLY A 86 8.85 8.87 -8.21
C GLY A 86 7.85 9.80 -7.52
N GLU A 87 6.95 9.24 -6.70
CA GLU A 87 6.00 10.01 -5.90
C GLU A 87 6.71 10.89 -4.85
N ALA A 88 7.78 10.38 -4.24
CA ALA A 88 8.59 11.14 -3.29
C ALA A 88 9.33 12.32 -3.95
N PHE A 89 9.89 12.09 -5.15
CA PHE A 89 10.45 13.18 -5.95
C PHE A 89 9.40 14.22 -6.35
N LEU A 90 8.21 13.77 -6.77
CA LEU A 90 7.14 14.70 -7.13
C LEU A 90 6.67 15.52 -5.92
N ALA A 91 6.53 14.90 -4.73
CA ALA A 91 6.23 15.60 -3.50
C ALA A 91 7.29 16.65 -3.15
N ALA A 92 8.57 16.33 -3.31
CA ALA A 92 9.66 17.29 -3.12
C ALA A 92 9.60 18.45 -4.12
N HIS A 93 9.28 18.19 -5.39
CA HIS A 93 9.05 19.25 -6.37
C HIS A 93 7.88 20.15 -5.96
N GLU A 94 6.73 19.57 -5.60
CA GLU A 94 5.55 20.33 -5.20
C GLU A 94 5.80 21.21 -3.97
N ALA A 95 6.70 20.80 -3.08
CA ALA A 95 7.05 21.55 -1.87
C ALA A 95 8.10 22.66 -2.11
N THR A 96 8.94 22.53 -3.13
CA THR A 96 10.12 23.39 -3.32
C THR A 96 10.12 24.20 -4.61
N GLY A 97 9.42 23.72 -5.64
CA GLY A 97 9.51 24.21 -7.02
C GLY A 97 10.78 23.79 -7.76
N ASP A 98 11.65 22.96 -7.17
CA ASP A 98 12.92 22.58 -7.79
C ASP A 98 12.69 21.71 -9.05
N PRO A 99 13.12 22.15 -10.25
CA PRO A 99 12.95 21.39 -11.48
C PRO A 99 13.75 20.08 -11.51
N ALA A 100 14.83 19.94 -10.72
CA ALA A 100 15.59 18.70 -10.65
C ALA A 100 14.76 17.56 -10.05
N HIS A 101 13.94 17.85 -9.04
CA HIS A 101 13.01 16.88 -8.47
C HIS A 101 11.92 16.47 -9.46
N LEU A 102 11.36 17.41 -10.23
CA LEU A 102 10.41 17.09 -11.28
C LEU A 102 11.05 16.24 -12.39
N ALA A 103 12.29 16.53 -12.77
CA ALA A 103 13.02 15.76 -13.77
C ALA A 103 13.23 14.31 -13.31
N ALA A 104 13.63 14.09 -12.05
CA ALA A 104 13.78 12.75 -11.48
C ALA A 104 12.43 11.99 -11.40
N ALA A 105 11.36 12.65 -10.97
CA ALA A 105 10.02 12.06 -10.97
C ALA A 105 9.55 11.70 -12.40
N THR A 106 9.83 12.59 -13.37
CA THR A 106 9.51 12.37 -14.79
C THR A 106 10.27 11.17 -15.34
N ALA A 107 11.56 11.02 -15.03
CA ALA A 107 12.36 9.87 -15.45
C ALA A 107 11.79 8.54 -14.90
N ALA A 108 11.26 8.53 -13.67
CA ALA A 108 10.53 7.37 -13.14
C ALA A 108 9.24 7.09 -13.93
N GLY A 109 8.48 8.15 -14.27
CA GLY A 109 7.30 8.03 -15.15
C GLY A 109 7.63 7.52 -16.55
N GLU A 110 8.74 7.94 -17.13
CA GLU A 110 9.22 7.45 -18.43
C GLU A 110 9.63 5.97 -18.38
N ALA A 111 10.29 5.55 -17.30
CA ALA A 111 10.62 4.15 -17.05
C ALA A 111 9.35 3.28 -16.98
N LEU A 112 8.32 3.74 -16.26
CA LEU A 112 7.02 3.08 -16.20
C LEU A 112 6.33 3.07 -17.57
N THR A 113 6.37 4.19 -18.31
CA THR A 113 5.80 4.29 -19.66
C THR A 113 6.44 3.30 -20.62
N TYR A 114 7.76 3.07 -20.52
CA TYR A 114 8.47 2.07 -21.32
C TYR A 114 7.94 0.66 -21.04
N GLY A 115 7.78 0.31 -19.77
CA GLY A 115 7.39 -1.02 -19.33
C GLY A 115 5.89 -1.28 -19.24
N GLN A 116 5.05 -0.35 -19.70
CA GLN A 116 3.60 -0.56 -19.76
C GLN A 116 3.27 -1.70 -20.73
N LEU A 117 2.46 -2.66 -20.28
CA LEU A 117 2.06 -3.82 -21.06
C LEU A 117 1.03 -3.45 -22.13
N GLN A 118 0.87 -4.30 -23.16
CA GLN A 118 -0.16 -4.15 -24.18
C GLN A 118 -1.58 -4.27 -23.60
N SER A 119 -1.76 -5.01 -22.50
CA SER A 119 -3.00 -5.06 -21.70
C SER A 119 -3.26 -3.81 -20.85
N GLY A 120 -2.33 -2.84 -20.88
CA GLY A 120 -2.50 -1.48 -20.38
C GLY A 120 -1.98 -1.23 -18.95
N GLY A 121 -1.84 -2.25 -18.12
CA GLY A 121 -1.24 -2.16 -16.79
C GLY A 121 0.24 -2.56 -16.76
N TRP A 122 0.67 -3.03 -15.59
CA TRP A 122 2.04 -3.44 -15.30
C TRP A 122 2.08 -4.78 -14.55
N THR A 123 3.24 -5.45 -14.65
CA THR A 123 3.65 -6.56 -13.77
C THR A 123 4.62 -6.03 -12.71
N ASN A 124 5.09 -6.89 -11.81
CA ASN A 124 5.97 -6.52 -10.70
C ASN A 124 7.28 -5.80 -11.09
N LYS A 125 7.83 -6.05 -12.28
CA LYS A 125 9.11 -5.50 -12.74
C LYS A 125 9.12 -5.09 -14.22
N ILE A 126 10.12 -4.29 -14.58
CA ILE A 126 10.42 -3.93 -15.97
C ILE A 126 11.87 -4.33 -16.26
N ASP A 127 12.08 -5.03 -17.37
CA ASP A 127 13.41 -5.37 -17.87
C ASP A 127 13.67 -4.63 -19.18
N PHE A 128 14.74 -3.84 -19.21
CA PHE A 128 15.13 -3.08 -20.39
C PHE A 128 15.92 -3.92 -21.41
N ASP A 129 16.37 -5.13 -21.05
CA ASP A 129 17.01 -6.05 -21.99
C ASP A 129 15.95 -6.87 -22.75
N PRO A 130 15.82 -6.70 -24.08
CA PRO A 130 14.88 -7.50 -24.87
C PRO A 130 15.18 -9.00 -24.89
N ASN A 131 16.40 -9.42 -24.51
CA ASN A 131 16.80 -10.82 -24.39
C ASN A 131 16.75 -11.35 -22.94
N GLY A 132 16.40 -10.50 -21.98
CA GLY A 132 16.23 -10.87 -20.57
C GLY A 132 14.84 -11.45 -20.31
N ASP A 133 14.14 -10.91 -19.31
CA ASP A 133 12.77 -11.28 -18.98
C ASP A 133 11.78 -10.10 -19.16
N PRO A 134 11.67 -9.52 -20.37
CA PRO A 134 10.80 -8.39 -20.62
C PRO A 134 9.34 -8.82 -20.79
N GLY A 135 8.40 -7.99 -20.35
CA GLY A 135 6.98 -8.13 -20.65
C GLY A 135 6.64 -7.87 -22.12
N ALA A 136 5.38 -8.11 -22.50
CA ALA A 136 4.84 -7.66 -23.79
C ALA A 136 4.57 -6.15 -23.74
N TYR A 137 5.62 -5.34 -23.85
CA TYR A 137 5.50 -3.89 -23.72
C TYR A 137 4.81 -3.26 -24.93
N ARG A 138 4.00 -2.24 -24.67
CA ARG A 138 3.25 -1.47 -25.69
C ARG A 138 4.17 -0.55 -26.51
N ARG A 139 5.12 0.12 -25.83
CA ARG A 139 6.11 1.04 -26.43
C ARG A 139 7.56 0.60 -26.20
N GLY A 140 7.81 -0.20 -25.18
CA GLY A 140 9.12 -0.81 -24.92
C GLY A 140 9.46 -1.96 -25.87
N ARG A 141 10.62 -2.57 -25.67
CA ARG A 141 11.03 -3.77 -26.41
C ARG A 141 10.83 -4.99 -25.52
N GLY A 142 9.99 -5.91 -25.94
CA GLY A 142 9.73 -7.15 -25.22
C GLY A 142 8.63 -7.97 -25.89
N ARG A 143 8.70 -9.29 -25.74
CA ARG A 143 7.71 -10.23 -26.29
C ARG A 143 7.28 -11.29 -25.25
N GLY A 144 7.39 -10.94 -23.96
CA GLY A 144 7.02 -11.82 -22.86
C GLY A 144 5.52 -11.81 -22.58
N LYS A 145 5.16 -11.97 -21.31
CA LYS A 145 3.75 -12.04 -20.89
C LYS A 145 3.06 -10.67 -20.98
N ASN A 146 1.76 -10.70 -21.25
CA ASN A 146 0.91 -9.51 -21.33
C ASN A 146 -0.05 -9.41 -20.13
N ASN A 147 0.36 -9.92 -18.97
CA ASN A 147 -0.51 -10.03 -17.80
C ASN A 147 -0.32 -8.79 -16.92
N SER A 148 -1.24 -7.84 -17.01
CA SER A 148 -1.32 -6.72 -16.08
C SER A 148 -1.86 -7.20 -14.74
N SER A 149 -1.41 -6.61 -13.64
CA SER A 149 -1.79 -7.07 -12.31
C SER A 149 -2.08 -5.95 -11.32
N LEU A 150 -3.06 -6.22 -10.44
CA LEU A 150 -3.39 -5.42 -9.26
C LEU A 150 -2.66 -5.91 -8.01
N ASP A 151 -2.00 -7.07 -8.10
CA ASP A 151 -1.26 -7.71 -7.01
C ASP A 151 -0.21 -6.77 -6.43
N ASP A 152 -0.07 -6.73 -5.10
CA ASP A 152 0.87 -5.90 -4.37
C ASP A 152 0.96 -4.44 -4.86
N GLY A 153 -0.16 -3.86 -5.30
CA GLY A 153 -0.21 -2.46 -5.75
C GLY A 153 0.55 -2.14 -7.04
N GLN A 154 0.91 -3.14 -7.86
CA GLN A 154 1.65 -2.96 -9.13
C GLN A 154 1.04 -1.90 -10.06
N THR A 155 -0.02 -2.23 -10.81
CA THR A 155 -0.68 -1.26 -11.69
C THR A 155 -1.23 -0.03 -10.93
N PRO A 156 -1.87 -0.18 -9.74
CA PRO A 156 -2.35 0.96 -8.96
C PRO A 156 -1.29 2.02 -8.66
N ALA A 157 -0.11 1.63 -8.17
CA ALA A 157 0.94 2.60 -7.82
C ALA A 157 1.53 3.29 -9.05
N ALA A 158 1.77 2.53 -10.13
CA ALA A 158 2.24 3.10 -11.40
C ALA A 158 1.25 4.12 -11.97
N LEU A 159 -0.05 3.80 -11.95
CA LEU A 159 -1.09 4.70 -12.43
C LEU A 159 -1.16 6.00 -11.63
N ARG A 160 -1.14 5.93 -10.29
CA ARG A 160 -1.20 7.13 -9.46
C ARG A 160 -0.05 8.09 -9.78
N LEU A 161 1.18 7.58 -9.87
CA LEU A 161 2.33 8.41 -10.23
C LEU A 161 2.16 9.03 -11.62
N LEU A 162 1.79 8.24 -12.63
CA LEU A 162 1.64 8.74 -14.00
C LEU A 162 0.53 9.79 -14.13
N MET A 163 -0.60 9.62 -13.45
CA MET A 163 -1.68 10.61 -13.44
C MET A 163 -1.23 11.91 -12.75
N ARG A 164 -0.52 11.82 -11.62
CA ARG A 164 0.03 13.01 -10.94
C ARG A 164 1.09 13.71 -11.77
N LEU A 165 1.95 12.99 -12.47
CA LEU A 165 2.94 13.56 -13.40
C LEU A 165 2.28 14.22 -14.61
N ASP A 166 1.25 13.60 -15.19
CA ASP A 166 0.47 14.22 -16.26
C ASP A 166 -0.14 15.55 -15.79
N ALA A 167 -0.69 15.60 -14.57
CA ALA A 167 -1.19 16.84 -13.98
C ALA A 167 -0.07 17.86 -13.72
N ALA A 168 1.08 17.45 -13.17
CA ALA A 168 2.22 18.32 -12.90
C ALA A 168 2.81 18.93 -14.19
N HIS A 169 2.78 18.19 -15.29
CA HIS A 169 3.18 18.68 -16.62
C HIS A 169 2.06 19.40 -17.38
N ALA A 170 0.86 19.53 -16.79
CA ALA A 170 -0.33 20.05 -17.44
C ALA A 170 -0.64 19.39 -18.81
N GLY A 171 -0.32 18.10 -18.96
CA GLY A 171 -0.46 17.37 -20.22
C GLY A 171 0.65 17.62 -21.26
N GLY A 172 1.69 18.39 -20.92
CA GLY A 172 2.82 18.69 -21.81
C GLY A 172 3.70 17.49 -22.11
N HIS A 173 3.67 16.44 -21.28
CA HIS A 173 4.45 15.22 -21.49
C HIS A 173 3.61 14.10 -22.13
N ALA A 174 3.45 14.14 -23.46
CA ALA A 174 2.53 13.29 -24.21
C ALA A 174 2.67 11.78 -23.94
N GLY A 175 3.89 11.27 -23.73
CA GLY A 175 4.12 9.85 -23.41
C GLY A 175 3.54 9.43 -22.06
N ILE A 176 3.66 10.30 -21.05
CA ILE A 176 3.13 10.03 -19.70
C ILE A 176 1.62 10.18 -19.69
N ALA A 177 1.10 11.24 -20.31
CA ALA A 177 -0.34 11.48 -20.43
C ALA A 177 -1.04 10.30 -21.13
N GLU A 178 -0.46 9.79 -22.21
CA GLU A 178 -1.02 8.64 -22.94
C GLU A 178 -0.87 7.33 -22.17
N ALA A 179 0.22 7.10 -21.43
CA ALA A 179 0.37 5.94 -20.56
C ALA A 179 -0.63 5.94 -19.40
N ALA A 180 -0.81 7.09 -18.74
CA ALA A 180 -1.80 7.29 -17.68
C ALA A 180 -3.21 7.00 -18.20
N ARG A 181 -3.58 7.60 -19.34
CA ARG A 181 -4.90 7.39 -19.97
C ARG A 181 -5.11 5.92 -20.35
N SER A 182 -4.16 5.32 -21.06
CA SER A 182 -4.26 3.94 -21.51
C SER A 182 -4.38 2.95 -20.35
N GLY A 183 -3.63 3.16 -19.27
CA GLY A 183 -3.69 2.26 -18.13
C GLY A 183 -4.95 2.47 -17.28
N LEU A 184 -5.44 3.70 -17.15
CA LEU A 184 -6.72 3.95 -16.48
C LEU A 184 -7.89 3.37 -17.28
N ASP A 185 -7.91 3.55 -18.60
CA ASP A 185 -8.91 2.90 -19.46
C ASP A 185 -8.86 1.37 -19.33
N ALA A 186 -7.66 0.78 -19.29
CA ALA A 186 -7.49 -0.66 -19.07
C ALA A 186 -8.03 -1.12 -17.71
N LEU A 187 -7.70 -0.41 -16.62
CA LEU A 187 -8.24 -0.68 -15.28
C LEU A 187 -9.78 -0.63 -15.30
N LEU A 188 -10.37 0.39 -15.90
CA LEU A 188 -11.83 0.52 -15.99
C LEU A 188 -12.47 -0.64 -16.77
N THR A 189 -11.80 -1.17 -17.80
CA THR A 189 -12.27 -2.33 -18.57
C THR A 189 -11.98 -3.68 -17.91
N ALA A 190 -11.10 -3.72 -16.90
CA ALA A 190 -10.81 -4.89 -16.09
C ALA A 190 -11.80 -5.05 -14.91
N GLN A 191 -12.72 -4.11 -14.72
CA GLN A 191 -13.76 -4.25 -13.72
C GLN A 191 -14.80 -5.26 -14.19
N LEU A 192 -15.05 -6.29 -13.38
CA LEU A 192 -16.07 -7.31 -13.64
C LEU A 192 -17.47 -6.67 -13.64
N SER A 193 -18.43 -7.28 -14.35
CA SER A 193 -19.81 -6.76 -14.41
C SER A 193 -20.48 -6.64 -13.04
N GLY A 194 -20.02 -7.43 -12.06
CA GLY A 194 -20.44 -7.43 -10.66
C GLY A 194 -19.69 -6.43 -9.78
N GLY A 195 -18.86 -5.56 -10.37
CA GLY A 195 -18.16 -4.46 -9.70
C GLY A 195 -16.81 -4.79 -9.09
N GLY A 196 -16.49 -6.08 -8.89
CA GLY A 196 -15.18 -6.53 -8.42
C GLY A 196 -14.09 -6.44 -9.49
N PHE A 197 -12.86 -6.80 -9.12
CA PHE A 197 -11.71 -6.85 -10.02
C PHE A 197 -10.99 -8.20 -9.91
N PRO A 198 -10.40 -8.72 -11.01
CA PRO A 198 -9.47 -9.83 -10.93
C PRO A 198 -8.13 -9.38 -10.34
N GLN A 199 -7.30 -10.34 -9.91
CA GLN A 199 -5.91 -10.05 -9.56
C GLN A 199 -5.07 -9.70 -10.81
N VAL A 200 -5.36 -10.35 -11.93
CA VAL A 200 -4.61 -10.25 -13.19
C VAL A 200 -5.57 -10.14 -14.38
N TRP A 201 -5.19 -9.39 -15.41
CA TRP A 201 -5.90 -9.34 -16.69
C TRP A 201 -4.92 -9.22 -17.87
N ASP A 202 -5.31 -9.75 -19.03
CA ASP A 202 -4.57 -9.61 -20.29
C ASP A 202 -5.37 -8.85 -21.38
N GLY A 203 -6.60 -8.45 -21.05
CA GLY A 203 -7.53 -7.66 -21.86
C GLY A 203 -8.79 -7.29 -21.07
N PRO A 204 -9.83 -6.75 -21.73
CA PRO A 204 -11.11 -6.48 -21.09
C PRO A 204 -11.69 -7.75 -20.46
N THR A 205 -12.20 -7.63 -19.23
CA THR A 205 -12.76 -8.77 -18.49
C THR A 205 -14.24 -8.94 -18.78
N THR A 206 -14.75 -10.18 -18.66
CA THR A 206 -16.17 -10.50 -18.82
C THR A 206 -16.85 -10.77 -17.46
N ASP A 207 -17.99 -11.47 -17.49
CA ASP A 207 -18.98 -11.59 -16.42
C ASP A 207 -18.43 -11.83 -15.00
N GLY A 208 -19.00 -11.10 -14.04
CA GLY A 208 -19.10 -11.49 -12.65
C GLY A 208 -20.50 -11.16 -12.18
N PRO A 209 -21.39 -12.12 -11.88
CA PRO A 209 -22.77 -11.77 -11.52
C PRO A 209 -22.80 -10.97 -10.21
N PRO A 210 -23.69 -9.98 -10.04
CA PRO A 210 -23.78 -9.16 -8.83
C PRO A 210 -24.44 -9.91 -7.67
N LEU A 211 -23.88 -11.09 -7.33
CA LEU A 211 -24.33 -11.94 -6.24
C LEU A 211 -23.82 -11.42 -4.90
N ARG A 212 -24.53 -11.76 -3.83
CA ARG A 212 -24.03 -11.58 -2.45
C ARG A 212 -23.16 -12.76 -2.08
N ALA A 213 -22.16 -12.51 -1.24
CA ALA A 213 -21.32 -13.56 -0.72
C ALA A 213 -22.13 -14.56 0.11
N SER A 214 -21.74 -15.83 0.03
CA SER A 214 -22.34 -16.91 0.79
C SER A 214 -21.26 -17.72 1.49
N SER A 215 -21.59 -18.24 2.68
CA SER A 215 -20.73 -19.22 3.33
C SER A 215 -21.01 -20.60 2.71
N PRO A 216 -19.99 -21.32 2.20
CA PRO A 216 -20.12 -22.72 1.84
C PRO A 216 -20.43 -23.58 3.08
N GLY A 217 -20.80 -24.85 2.84
CA GLY A 217 -20.82 -25.89 3.88
C GLY A 217 -19.40 -26.24 4.32
N ASP A 218 -18.87 -27.40 3.91
CA ASP A 218 -17.47 -27.72 4.14
C ASP A 218 -16.58 -27.05 3.08
N TRP A 219 -15.78 -26.07 3.51
CA TRP A 219 -14.84 -25.36 2.64
C TRP A 219 -13.76 -26.27 2.06
N ARG A 220 -13.50 -27.44 2.69
CA ARG A 220 -12.53 -28.44 2.21
C ARG A 220 -12.99 -29.15 0.94
N GLU A 221 -14.30 -29.19 0.70
CA GLU A 221 -14.90 -29.78 -0.50
C GLU A 221 -14.87 -28.81 -1.70
N LEU A 222 -14.54 -27.53 -1.46
CA LEU A 222 -14.45 -26.56 -2.54
C LEU A 222 -13.27 -26.87 -3.48
N PRO A 223 -13.47 -26.78 -4.80
CA PRO A 223 -12.46 -27.13 -5.77
C PRO A 223 -11.26 -26.17 -5.68
N ARG A 224 -10.07 -26.70 -5.95
CA ARG A 224 -8.89 -25.88 -6.21
C ARG A 224 -9.05 -25.19 -7.55
N ILE A 225 -8.81 -23.88 -7.61
CA ILE A 225 -8.92 -23.09 -8.82
C ILE A 225 -7.51 -22.79 -9.33
N LYS A 226 -7.18 -23.29 -10.53
CA LYS A 226 -5.85 -23.10 -11.11
C LYS A 226 -5.60 -21.65 -11.46
N ALA A 227 -6.57 -21.00 -12.09
CA ALA A 227 -6.52 -19.59 -12.49
C ALA A 227 -7.23 -18.70 -11.47
N TYR A 228 -6.85 -18.82 -10.19
CA TYR A 228 -7.47 -18.02 -9.13
C TYR A 228 -7.29 -16.51 -9.35
N TRP A 229 -6.29 -16.11 -10.12
CA TRP A 229 -6.00 -14.70 -10.43
C TRP A 229 -7.06 -14.05 -11.34
N ASP A 230 -7.94 -14.83 -11.98
CA ASP A 230 -9.08 -14.32 -12.76
C ASP A 230 -10.32 -14.03 -11.87
N LEU A 231 -10.29 -14.45 -10.61
CA LEU A 231 -11.41 -14.34 -9.69
C LEU A 231 -11.55 -12.94 -9.09
N PRO A 232 -12.77 -12.52 -8.69
CA PRO A 232 -12.94 -11.36 -7.81
C PRO A 232 -12.01 -11.45 -6.59
N THR A 233 -11.04 -10.53 -6.53
CA THR A 233 -9.92 -10.57 -5.58
C THR A 233 -9.93 -9.36 -4.67
N LEU A 234 -9.60 -9.56 -3.40
CA LEU A 234 -9.35 -8.56 -2.36
C LEU A 234 -7.96 -8.70 -1.73
N ASN A 235 -7.24 -9.79 -2.05
CA ASN A 235 -5.89 -10.09 -1.57
C ASN A 235 -4.91 -8.91 -1.74
N ASP A 236 -3.91 -8.84 -0.86
CA ASP A 236 -2.77 -7.91 -0.93
C ASP A 236 -3.17 -6.42 -1.01
N GLY A 237 -4.21 -6.05 -0.25
CA GLY A 237 -4.67 -4.67 -0.11
C GLY A 237 -5.35 -4.10 -1.36
N LEU A 238 -5.83 -4.97 -2.25
CA LEU A 238 -6.41 -4.58 -3.53
C LEU A 238 -7.56 -3.58 -3.35
N ALA A 239 -8.39 -3.73 -2.30
CA ALA A 239 -9.53 -2.84 -2.10
C ALA A 239 -9.07 -1.40 -1.89
N GLY A 240 -8.15 -1.18 -0.95
CA GLY A 240 -7.56 0.13 -0.69
C GLY A 240 -6.83 0.70 -1.92
N GLN A 241 -6.01 -0.12 -2.59
CA GLN A 241 -5.21 0.32 -3.74
C GLN A 241 -6.07 0.75 -4.93
N VAL A 242 -7.13 0.00 -5.25
CA VAL A 242 -8.03 0.32 -6.37
C VAL A 242 -8.89 1.54 -6.04
N VAL A 243 -9.48 1.61 -4.84
CA VAL A 243 -10.27 2.78 -4.42
C VAL A 243 -9.41 4.03 -4.45
N ALA A 244 -8.21 4.01 -3.88
CA ALA A 244 -7.31 5.16 -3.91
C ALA A 244 -6.98 5.60 -5.34
N THR A 245 -6.78 4.65 -6.25
CA THR A 245 -6.45 4.95 -7.66
C THR A 245 -7.63 5.58 -8.40
N LEU A 246 -8.84 5.03 -8.25
CA LEU A 246 -10.04 5.55 -8.91
C LEU A 246 -10.46 6.93 -8.36
N LEU A 247 -10.35 7.14 -7.04
CA LEU A 247 -10.60 8.44 -6.43
C LEU A 247 -9.55 9.48 -6.83
N SER A 248 -8.26 9.08 -6.93
CA SER A 248 -7.21 9.95 -7.47
C SER A 248 -7.50 10.36 -8.91
N ALA A 249 -7.94 9.42 -9.75
CA ALA A 249 -8.32 9.70 -11.13
C ALA A 249 -9.50 10.68 -11.20
N ARG A 250 -10.55 10.45 -10.41
CA ARG A 250 -11.68 11.39 -10.29
C ARG A 250 -11.18 12.80 -9.97
N GLN A 251 -10.38 12.95 -8.93
CA GLN A 251 -9.89 14.24 -8.46
C GLN A 251 -9.00 14.94 -9.50
N LEU A 252 -8.02 14.24 -10.07
CA LEU A 252 -7.03 14.83 -10.99
C LEU A 252 -7.63 15.21 -12.35
N TYR A 253 -8.67 14.49 -12.80
CA TYR A 253 -9.29 14.71 -14.11
C TYR A 253 -10.62 15.47 -14.05
N GLU A 254 -11.16 15.79 -12.87
CA GLU A 254 -12.47 16.46 -12.72
C GLU A 254 -12.62 17.70 -13.63
N THR A 255 -11.57 18.52 -13.74
CA THR A 255 -11.58 19.74 -14.56
C THR A 255 -10.99 19.53 -15.96
N ARG A 256 -10.03 18.61 -16.12
CA ARG A 256 -9.27 18.40 -17.37
C ARG A 256 -9.96 17.44 -18.33
N ASP A 257 -10.65 16.43 -17.80
CA ASP A 257 -11.45 15.45 -18.53
C ASP A 257 -12.61 14.95 -17.65
N PRO A 258 -13.70 15.73 -17.55
CA PRO A 258 -14.84 15.40 -16.69
C PRO A 258 -15.48 14.04 -17.00
N ALA A 259 -15.46 13.61 -18.27
CA ALA A 259 -16.02 12.32 -18.67
C ALA A 259 -15.18 11.14 -18.16
N LEU A 260 -13.86 11.27 -18.16
CA LEU A 260 -12.97 10.29 -17.54
C LEU A 260 -13.14 10.26 -16.02
N ALA A 261 -13.25 11.42 -15.38
CA ALA A 261 -13.49 11.52 -13.95
C ALA A 261 -14.83 10.87 -13.54
N GLU A 262 -15.91 11.09 -14.30
CA GLU A 262 -17.20 10.45 -14.09
C GLU A 262 -17.12 8.92 -14.23
N ARG A 263 -16.40 8.42 -15.25
CA ARG A 263 -16.18 6.97 -15.42
C ARG A 263 -15.41 6.36 -14.25
N ALA A 264 -14.40 7.07 -13.73
CA ALA A 264 -13.63 6.65 -12.57
C ALA A 264 -14.47 6.64 -11.28
N ASP A 265 -15.27 7.68 -11.05
CA ASP A 265 -16.21 7.76 -9.93
C ASP A 265 -17.25 6.63 -9.98
N ALA A 266 -17.85 6.39 -11.15
CA ALA A 266 -18.80 5.31 -11.35
C ALA A 266 -18.17 3.93 -11.10
N ALA A 267 -16.91 3.72 -11.54
CA ALA A 267 -16.17 2.50 -11.24
C ALA A 267 -15.89 2.33 -9.74
N ALA A 268 -15.54 3.41 -9.04
CA ALA A 268 -15.31 3.40 -7.60
C ALA A 268 -16.58 3.01 -6.83
N ARG A 269 -17.74 3.58 -7.20
CA ARG A 269 -19.03 3.24 -6.60
C ARG A 269 -19.45 1.80 -6.87
N ARG A 270 -19.27 1.31 -8.11
CA ARG A 270 -19.53 -0.11 -8.45
C ARG A 270 -18.64 -1.06 -7.65
N PHE A 271 -17.39 -0.66 -7.39
CA PHE A 271 -16.50 -1.45 -6.55
C PHE A 271 -16.94 -1.41 -5.08
N GLY A 272 -17.32 -0.26 -4.55
CA GLY A 272 -17.95 -0.17 -3.22
C GLY A 272 -19.21 -1.05 -3.09
N ASP A 273 -20.05 -1.09 -4.12
CA ASP A 273 -21.21 -1.98 -4.17
C ASP A 273 -20.80 -3.47 -4.14
N PHE A 274 -19.71 -3.83 -4.83
CA PHE A 274 -19.12 -5.16 -4.74
C PHE A 274 -18.62 -5.45 -3.32
N LEU A 275 -17.88 -4.53 -2.69
CA LEU A 275 -17.38 -4.70 -1.32
C LEU A 275 -18.51 -4.96 -0.33
N ILE A 276 -19.62 -4.21 -0.42
CA ILE A 276 -20.81 -4.44 0.41
C ILE A 276 -21.39 -5.83 0.15
N ARG A 277 -21.53 -6.25 -1.11
CA ARG A 277 -22.05 -7.59 -1.46
C ARG A 277 -21.10 -8.72 -1.06
N ALA A 278 -19.79 -8.47 -1.05
CA ALA A 278 -18.75 -9.45 -0.75
C ALA A 278 -18.65 -9.76 0.75
N GLN A 279 -19.28 -8.96 1.63
CA GLN A 279 -19.33 -9.25 3.05
C GLN A 279 -20.05 -10.58 3.27
N LEU A 280 -19.40 -11.49 3.99
CA LEU A 280 -20.00 -12.77 4.35
C LEU A 280 -21.19 -12.57 5.31
N PRO A 281 -22.21 -13.43 5.29
CA PRO A 281 -23.32 -13.31 6.21
C PRO A 281 -22.89 -13.58 7.66
N ALA A 282 -23.73 -13.17 8.61
CA ALA A 282 -23.61 -13.62 9.99
C ALA A 282 -23.55 -15.17 10.03
N PRO A 283 -22.74 -15.75 10.93
CA PRO A 283 -22.07 -15.12 12.07
C PRO A 283 -20.65 -14.57 11.79
N GLN A 284 -20.16 -14.57 10.55
CA GLN A 284 -18.79 -14.18 10.21
C GLN A 284 -18.74 -13.02 9.20
N PRO A 285 -19.21 -11.81 9.56
CA PRO A 285 -19.34 -10.66 8.64
C PRO A 285 -18.02 -9.98 8.29
N GLY A 286 -17.02 -10.76 7.86
CA GLY A 286 -15.79 -10.29 7.24
C GLY A 286 -15.75 -10.59 5.74
N TRP A 287 -14.55 -10.52 5.17
CA TRP A 287 -14.29 -10.75 3.75
C TRP A 287 -13.24 -11.86 3.56
N ALA A 288 -13.23 -12.47 2.38
CA ALA A 288 -12.23 -13.44 1.96
C ALA A 288 -11.19 -12.79 1.03
N GLN A 289 -10.05 -13.44 0.82
CA GLN A 289 -9.05 -12.97 -0.15
C GLN A 289 -9.57 -13.00 -1.60
N GLN A 290 -10.37 -14.00 -1.96
CA GLN A 290 -10.96 -14.14 -3.29
C GLN A 290 -12.27 -14.93 -3.23
N TYR A 291 -13.10 -14.74 -4.26
CA TYR A 291 -14.42 -15.34 -4.37
C TYR A 291 -14.56 -16.09 -5.69
N ASP A 292 -15.24 -17.23 -5.70
CA ASP A 292 -15.58 -17.93 -6.94
C ASP A 292 -16.74 -17.24 -7.70
N GLU A 293 -17.09 -17.77 -8.87
CA GLU A 293 -18.20 -17.25 -9.70
C GLU A 293 -19.57 -17.25 -8.99
N SER A 294 -19.72 -18.02 -7.90
CA SER A 294 -20.91 -18.09 -7.05
C SER A 294 -20.80 -17.21 -5.80
N MET A 295 -19.78 -16.34 -5.73
CA MET A 295 -19.47 -15.49 -4.57
C MET A 295 -19.26 -16.28 -3.27
N ARG A 296 -18.68 -17.48 -3.35
CA ARG A 296 -18.17 -18.21 -2.17
C ARG A 296 -16.68 -17.91 -2.01
N PRO A 297 -16.13 -17.82 -0.79
CA PRO A 297 -14.69 -17.79 -0.59
C PRO A 297 -14.01 -18.91 -1.38
N ALA A 298 -12.87 -18.61 -2.00
CA ALA A 298 -12.20 -19.53 -2.90
C ALA A 298 -10.73 -19.77 -2.49
N TRP A 299 -10.19 -20.90 -2.95
CA TRP A 299 -8.76 -21.18 -2.84
C TRP A 299 -7.97 -20.25 -3.76
N ALA A 300 -6.84 -19.72 -3.28
CA ALA A 300 -5.79 -19.18 -4.13
C ALA A 300 -4.60 -20.14 -4.15
N ARG A 301 -3.44 -19.73 -3.62
CA ARG A 301 -2.28 -20.61 -3.51
C ARG A 301 -2.58 -21.80 -2.58
N VAL A 302 -1.72 -22.81 -2.63
CA VAL A 302 -1.95 -24.07 -1.90
C VAL A 302 -2.15 -23.89 -0.40
N PHE A 303 -1.58 -22.82 0.15
CA PHE A 303 -1.61 -22.41 1.55
C PHE A 303 -2.60 -21.27 1.87
N GLU A 304 -3.47 -20.91 0.92
CA GLU A 304 -4.45 -19.82 1.05
C GLU A 304 -5.87 -20.38 0.89
N PRO A 305 -6.48 -20.84 2.00
CA PRO A 305 -7.77 -21.52 1.98
C PRO A 305 -8.95 -20.56 1.80
N PRO A 306 -10.11 -21.07 1.35
CA PRO A 306 -11.40 -20.42 1.54
C PRO A 306 -11.62 -20.15 3.04
N ALA A 307 -11.55 -18.89 3.42
CA ALA A 307 -11.65 -18.44 4.79
C ALA A 307 -12.07 -16.97 4.82
N VAL A 308 -12.54 -16.51 5.98
CA VAL A 308 -12.43 -15.08 6.27
C VAL A 308 -10.95 -14.75 6.38
N ALA A 309 -10.53 -13.67 5.72
CA ALA A 309 -9.18 -13.15 5.76
C ALA A 309 -9.18 -11.81 6.52
N ALA A 310 -8.47 -11.78 7.66
CA ALA A 310 -8.60 -10.67 8.62
C ALA A 310 -7.94 -9.39 8.12
N SER A 311 -6.80 -9.48 7.43
CA SER A 311 -6.13 -8.31 6.86
C SER A 311 -6.96 -7.66 5.75
N GLU A 312 -7.52 -8.46 4.85
CA GLU A 312 -8.36 -8.02 3.75
C GLU A 312 -9.66 -7.42 4.28
N SER A 313 -10.20 -7.98 5.37
CA SER A 313 -11.36 -7.39 6.05
C SER A 313 -11.08 -5.98 6.57
N GLN A 314 -9.87 -5.73 7.11
CA GLN A 314 -9.46 -4.40 7.56
C GLN A 314 -9.27 -3.45 6.37
N ASP A 315 -8.60 -3.89 5.29
CA ASP A 315 -8.42 -3.12 4.05
C ASP A 315 -9.75 -2.71 3.41
N VAL A 316 -10.73 -3.63 3.38
CA VAL A 316 -12.08 -3.31 2.86
C VAL A 316 -12.79 -2.26 3.71
N ILE A 317 -12.66 -2.32 5.05
CA ILE A 317 -13.23 -1.30 5.93
C ILE A 317 -12.62 0.07 5.62
N GLU A 318 -11.30 0.14 5.43
CA GLU A 318 -10.62 1.36 5.05
C GLU A 318 -11.08 1.90 3.68
N ALA A 319 -11.20 1.02 2.69
CA ALA A 319 -11.68 1.35 1.36
C ALA A 319 -13.11 1.91 1.39
N LEU A 320 -13.99 1.32 2.19
CA LEU A 320 -15.37 1.76 2.37
C LEU A 320 -15.46 3.12 3.10
N LEU A 321 -14.63 3.35 4.12
CA LEU A 321 -14.50 4.66 4.78
C LEU A 321 -14.02 5.73 3.79
N ALA A 322 -13.04 5.41 2.94
CA ALA A 322 -12.54 6.32 1.93
C ALA A 322 -13.60 6.64 0.86
N LEU A 323 -14.38 5.64 0.43
CA LEU A 323 -15.49 5.85 -0.50
C LEU A 323 -16.59 6.73 0.12
N HIS A 324 -16.93 6.51 1.39
CA HIS A 324 -17.87 7.39 2.09
C HIS A 324 -17.35 8.83 2.13
N ALA A 325 -16.11 9.04 2.56
CA ALA A 325 -15.51 10.37 2.65
C ALA A 325 -15.45 11.11 1.30
N ALA A 326 -15.33 10.37 0.19
CA ALA A 326 -15.27 10.96 -1.16
C ALA A 326 -16.64 11.16 -1.83
N THR A 327 -17.69 10.50 -1.34
CA THR A 327 -19.00 10.46 -2.02
C THR A 327 -20.18 10.91 -1.16
N ASP A 328 -19.97 11.07 0.16
CA ASP A 328 -20.99 11.30 1.19
C ASP A 328 -22.07 10.21 1.24
N GLU A 329 -21.86 9.07 0.59
CA GLU A 329 -22.82 7.98 0.58
C GLU A 329 -22.72 7.15 1.87
N VAL A 330 -23.72 7.29 2.74
CA VAL A 330 -23.77 6.59 4.04
C VAL A 330 -23.80 5.07 3.89
N ARG A 331 -24.32 4.53 2.79
CA ARG A 331 -24.42 3.08 2.57
C ARG A 331 -23.07 2.35 2.59
N PHE A 332 -21.96 3.04 2.31
CA PHE A 332 -20.62 2.45 2.43
C PHE A 332 -20.24 2.16 3.89
N LEU A 333 -20.89 2.81 4.86
CA LEU A 333 -20.66 2.56 6.29
C LEU A 333 -21.46 1.37 6.85
N ASP A 334 -22.51 0.93 6.14
CA ASP A 334 -23.44 -0.11 6.59
C ASP A 334 -22.76 -1.42 7.04
N PRO A 335 -21.82 -2.01 6.27
CA PRO A 335 -21.23 -3.30 6.65
C PRO A 335 -20.18 -3.19 7.79
N ILE A 336 -19.67 -1.99 8.06
CA ILE A 336 -18.43 -1.80 8.85
C ILE A 336 -18.61 -2.21 10.32
N HIS A 337 -19.72 -1.81 10.95
CA HIS A 337 -19.90 -2.07 12.38
C HIS A 337 -19.90 -3.58 12.70
N ALA A 338 -20.66 -4.37 11.94
CA ALA A 338 -20.73 -5.81 12.14
C ALA A 338 -19.38 -6.49 11.90
N ALA A 339 -18.59 -5.99 10.94
CA ALA A 339 -17.25 -6.48 10.67
C ALA A 339 -16.26 -6.14 11.79
N LEU A 340 -16.29 -4.93 12.34
CA LEU A 340 -15.41 -4.54 13.46
C LEU A 340 -15.71 -5.37 14.71
N ASP A 341 -16.98 -5.56 15.07
CA ASP A 341 -17.38 -6.42 16.18
C ASP A 341 -16.95 -7.89 15.96
N TYR A 342 -16.82 -8.28 14.69
CA TYR A 342 -16.36 -9.61 14.30
C TYR A 342 -14.87 -9.79 14.40
N LEU A 343 -14.09 -8.83 13.94
CA LEU A 343 -12.65 -8.85 14.07
C LEU A 343 -12.24 -8.75 15.55
N GLU A 344 -12.88 -7.87 16.33
CA GLU A 344 -12.63 -7.73 17.77
C GLU A 344 -12.81 -9.06 18.53
N ARG A 345 -13.94 -9.76 18.32
CA ARG A 345 -14.17 -11.06 18.98
C ARG A 345 -13.32 -12.21 18.42
N SER A 346 -12.64 -12.00 17.30
CA SER A 346 -11.78 -12.99 16.64
C SER A 346 -10.29 -12.78 16.91
N ALA A 347 -9.95 -11.75 17.70
CA ALA A 347 -8.59 -11.48 18.11
C ALA A 347 -8.01 -12.65 18.93
N LEU A 348 -6.72 -12.89 18.74
CA LEU A 348 -5.93 -13.82 19.53
C LEU A 348 -5.69 -13.25 20.94
N PRO A 349 -5.28 -14.07 21.93
CA PRO A 349 -5.01 -13.60 23.28
C PRO A 349 -3.97 -12.48 23.40
N ASP A 350 -3.09 -12.35 22.40
CA ASP A 350 -2.07 -11.30 22.33
C ASP A 350 -2.54 -10.04 21.57
N GLY A 351 -3.80 -9.96 21.20
CA GLY A 351 -4.42 -8.82 20.51
C GLY A 351 -4.24 -8.82 18.99
N ARG A 352 -3.44 -9.73 18.42
CA ARG A 352 -3.28 -9.87 16.97
C ARG A 352 -4.48 -10.57 16.34
N LEU A 353 -4.62 -10.43 15.03
CA LEU A 353 -5.61 -11.18 14.25
C LEU A 353 -4.93 -12.35 13.53
N PRO A 354 -5.53 -13.55 13.50
CA PRO A 354 -5.05 -14.60 12.61
C PRO A 354 -5.31 -14.20 11.16
N ARG A 355 -4.41 -14.57 10.25
CA ARG A 355 -4.57 -14.32 8.81
C ARG A 355 -5.89 -14.89 8.29
N TYR A 356 -6.23 -16.10 8.70
CA TYR A 356 -7.46 -16.80 8.31
C TYR A 356 -8.29 -17.25 9.50
N LEU A 357 -9.60 -17.12 9.37
CA LEU A 357 -10.60 -17.68 10.28
C LEU A 357 -11.44 -18.70 9.49
N GLU A 358 -11.48 -19.93 10.00
CA GLU A 358 -12.23 -21.03 9.38
C GLU A 358 -13.72 -20.70 9.26
N LEU A 359 -14.28 -20.96 8.08
CA LEU A 359 -15.70 -20.79 7.80
C LEU A 359 -16.55 -21.74 8.66
N GLY A 360 -17.61 -21.21 9.26
CA GLY A 360 -18.55 -21.92 10.12
C GLY A 360 -18.11 -22.03 11.58
N THR A 361 -16.81 -22.19 11.87
CA THR A 361 -16.32 -22.42 13.26
C THR A 361 -15.68 -21.20 13.89
N ASN A 362 -15.24 -20.23 13.09
CA ASN A 362 -14.46 -19.07 13.51
C ASN A 362 -13.13 -19.38 14.20
N ARG A 363 -12.57 -20.58 14.01
CA ARG A 363 -11.28 -20.94 14.59
C ARG A 363 -10.15 -20.33 13.74
N PRO A 364 -9.07 -19.83 14.36
CA PRO A 364 -7.86 -19.48 13.63
C PRO A 364 -7.39 -20.65 12.76
N LEU A 365 -7.24 -20.41 11.46
CA LEU A 365 -6.87 -21.42 10.48
C LEU A 365 -5.48 -21.13 9.93
N TYR A 366 -4.62 -22.13 9.96
CA TYR A 366 -3.25 -22.04 9.48
C TYR A 366 -2.94 -23.19 8.52
N MET A 367 -1.72 -23.21 8.00
CA MET A 367 -1.19 -24.34 7.24
C MET A 367 0.12 -24.82 7.85
N GLU A 368 0.20 -26.11 8.14
CA GLU A 368 1.50 -26.75 8.36
C GLU A 368 2.13 -27.12 7.01
N ARG A 369 3.46 -27.13 6.95
CA ARG A 369 4.20 -27.50 5.74
C ARG A 369 5.12 -28.69 6.01
N ARG A 370 4.94 -29.77 5.26
CA ARG A 370 5.85 -30.93 5.24
C ARG A 370 6.48 -31.06 3.86
N GLY A 371 7.72 -30.63 3.72
CA GLY A 371 8.40 -30.57 2.43
C GLY A 371 7.73 -29.59 1.48
N ARG A 372 7.04 -30.10 0.46
CA ARG A 372 6.26 -29.31 -0.52
C ARG A 372 4.75 -29.36 -0.28
N GLU A 373 4.28 -30.17 0.66
CA GLU A 373 2.86 -30.33 0.97
C GLU A 373 2.43 -29.34 2.06
N TYR A 374 1.25 -28.76 1.88
CA TYR A 374 0.57 -27.95 2.88
C TYR A 374 -0.69 -28.67 3.35
N ARG A 375 -0.96 -28.61 4.66
CA ARG A 375 -2.17 -29.18 5.26
C ARG A 375 -2.78 -28.19 6.25
N PRO A 376 -4.12 -28.08 6.30
CA PRO A 376 -4.78 -27.23 7.30
C PRO A 376 -4.41 -27.67 8.71
N THR A 377 -4.11 -26.70 9.58
CA THR A 377 -3.87 -26.91 11.01
C THR A 377 -4.49 -25.79 11.83
N TYR A 378 -4.71 -26.06 13.11
CA TYR A 378 -5.11 -25.08 14.12
C TYR A 378 -4.00 -24.87 15.17
N ASP A 379 -2.88 -25.57 15.00
CA ASP A 379 -1.67 -25.43 15.80
C ASP A 379 -0.77 -24.39 15.15
N ASP A 380 -0.35 -23.40 15.94
CA ASP A 380 0.49 -22.28 15.51
C ASP A 380 1.94 -22.40 15.98
N ALA A 381 2.33 -23.56 16.54
CA ALA A 381 3.67 -23.78 17.08
C ALA A 381 4.78 -23.90 16.02
N ASP A 382 4.46 -24.39 14.82
CA ASP A 382 5.43 -24.61 13.72
C ASP A 382 4.87 -24.14 12.38
N LEU A 383 4.60 -22.83 12.29
CA LEU A 383 4.06 -22.23 11.09
C LEU A 383 5.17 -21.91 10.07
N PRO A 384 4.90 -22.06 8.75
CA PRO A 384 5.88 -21.73 7.72
C PRO A 384 6.30 -20.26 7.79
N SER A 385 7.59 -20.02 8.03
CA SER A 385 8.16 -18.69 8.31
C SER A 385 8.16 -17.70 7.15
N HIS A 386 7.84 -18.17 5.94
CA HIS A 386 7.81 -17.33 4.73
C HIS A 386 6.45 -16.66 4.50
N TYR A 387 5.50 -16.82 5.42
CA TYR A 387 4.15 -16.27 5.30
C TYR A 387 3.67 -15.65 6.62
N GLY A 388 2.97 -14.52 6.52
CA GLY A 388 2.43 -13.80 7.68
C GLY A 388 1.12 -14.43 8.15
N TRP A 389 1.19 -15.27 9.19
CA TRP A 389 0.02 -15.99 9.72
C TRP A 389 -0.78 -15.22 10.77
N LYS A 390 -0.19 -14.16 11.34
CA LYS A 390 -0.79 -13.30 12.37
C LYS A 390 -0.41 -11.87 12.07
N GLY A 391 -1.41 -10.99 11.99
CA GLY A 391 -1.23 -9.58 11.68
C GLY A 391 -1.64 -8.68 12.84
N GLU A 392 -1.21 -7.43 12.79
CA GLU A 392 -1.68 -6.41 13.71
C GLU A 392 -3.18 -6.15 13.56
N SER A 393 -3.81 -5.77 14.66
CA SER A 393 -5.21 -5.37 14.71
C SER A 393 -5.30 -3.85 14.69
N GLN A 394 -5.98 -3.31 13.68
CA GLN A 394 -6.31 -1.89 13.55
C GLN A 394 -7.75 -1.60 13.98
N VAL A 395 -8.46 -2.57 14.59
CA VAL A 395 -9.89 -2.46 14.90
C VAL A 395 -10.24 -1.21 15.69
N ASP A 396 -9.44 -0.85 16.69
CA ASP A 396 -9.67 0.35 17.51
C ASP A 396 -9.58 1.64 16.68
N ALA A 397 -8.53 1.77 15.88
CA ALA A 397 -8.34 2.92 14.98
C ALA A 397 -9.44 3.00 13.92
N LEU A 398 -9.87 1.87 13.37
CA LEU A 398 -10.97 1.81 12.41
C LEU A 398 -12.33 2.14 13.05
N ARG A 399 -12.53 1.78 14.31
CA ARG A 399 -13.74 2.14 15.08
C ARG A 399 -13.79 3.64 15.35
N GLU A 400 -12.65 4.26 15.66
CA GLU A 400 -12.52 5.71 15.78
C GLU A 400 -12.85 6.40 14.45
N ARG A 401 -12.23 5.98 13.34
CA ARG A 401 -12.51 6.52 11.99
C ARG A 401 -13.97 6.36 11.60
N LEU A 402 -14.62 5.24 11.94
CA LEU A 402 -16.05 5.05 11.71
C LEU A 402 -16.90 6.05 12.52
N ALA A 403 -16.53 6.30 13.78
CA ALA A 403 -17.22 7.27 14.62
C ALA A 403 -17.07 8.70 14.09
N GLU A 404 -15.86 9.08 13.63
CA GLU A 404 -15.59 10.35 12.96
C GLU A 404 -16.45 10.51 11.69
N ALA A 405 -16.44 9.49 10.82
CA ALA A 405 -17.23 9.47 9.58
C ALA A 405 -18.73 9.66 9.84
N ARG A 406 -19.30 8.92 10.82
CA ARG A 406 -20.71 9.07 11.20
C ARG A 406 -21.05 10.44 11.79
N ALA A 407 -20.07 11.10 12.41
CA ALA A 407 -20.22 12.44 12.94
C ALA A 407 -20.00 13.55 11.89
N GLY A 408 -19.69 13.19 10.63
CA GLY A 408 -19.35 14.14 9.57
C GLY A 408 -18.06 14.90 9.84
N ARG A 409 -17.12 14.31 10.60
CA ARG A 409 -15.82 14.90 10.90
C ARG A 409 -14.79 14.44 9.88
N GLU A 410 -13.92 15.36 9.46
CA GLU A 410 -12.75 14.98 8.69
C GLU A 410 -11.78 14.15 9.55
N PRO A 411 -11.04 13.21 8.94
CA PRO A 411 -9.99 12.47 9.63
C PRO A 411 -8.95 13.43 10.23
N SER A 412 -8.49 13.11 11.44
CA SER A 412 -7.44 13.91 12.09
C SER A 412 -6.15 13.92 11.26
N ARG A 413 -5.63 15.12 10.95
CA ARG A 413 -4.33 15.27 10.29
C ARG A 413 -3.21 15.22 11.34
N PRO A 414 -1.99 14.74 10.99
CA PRO A 414 -0.85 14.83 11.88
C PRO A 414 -0.64 16.28 12.35
N SER A 415 -0.24 16.48 13.61
CA SER A 415 0.08 17.83 14.11
C SER A 415 1.32 18.40 13.39
N SER A 416 1.47 19.73 13.43
CA SER A 416 2.70 20.40 12.93
C SER A 416 3.95 19.91 13.66
N SER A 417 3.86 19.71 15.00
CA SER A 417 4.95 19.19 15.82
C SER A 417 5.43 17.81 15.35
N ASN A 418 4.51 16.93 14.95
CA ASN A 418 4.85 15.58 14.48
C ASN A 418 5.56 15.63 13.12
N ARG A 419 5.17 16.57 12.24
CA ARG A 419 5.85 16.78 10.95
C ARG A 419 7.26 17.35 11.13
N ALA A 420 7.42 18.34 12.00
CA ALA A 420 8.73 18.92 12.30
C ALA A 420 9.70 17.88 12.89
N ALA A 421 9.21 17.05 13.81
CA ALA A 421 10.00 15.94 14.37
C ALA A 421 10.42 14.91 13.32
N ALA A 422 9.51 14.52 12.41
CA ALA A 422 9.83 13.61 11.32
C ALA A 422 10.88 14.21 10.36
N ALA A 423 10.76 15.49 10.02
CA ALA A 423 11.72 16.19 9.18
C ALA A 423 13.10 16.30 9.84
N ARG A 424 13.16 16.65 11.13
CA ARG A 424 14.41 16.66 11.91
C ARG A 424 15.07 15.28 11.92
N ALA A 425 14.30 14.23 12.23
CA ALA A 425 14.81 12.86 12.24
C ALA A 425 15.36 12.44 10.86
N ALA A 426 14.68 12.82 9.77
CA ALA A 426 15.16 12.59 8.41
C ALA A 426 16.48 13.33 8.11
N ILE A 427 16.63 14.58 8.54
CA ILE A 427 17.88 15.35 8.36
C ILE A 427 19.02 14.74 9.16
N ASP A 428 18.78 14.41 10.43
CA ASP A 428 19.81 13.88 11.33
C ASP A 428 20.31 12.49 10.88
N ALA A 429 19.44 11.71 10.22
CA ALA A 429 19.79 10.41 9.65
C ALA A 429 20.49 10.50 8.28
N LEU A 430 20.51 11.68 7.64
CA LEU A 430 21.09 11.87 6.31
C LEU A 430 22.61 12.05 6.41
N ASP A 431 23.37 11.16 5.78
CA ASP A 431 24.82 11.27 5.79
C ASP A 431 25.37 12.39 4.87
N ALA A 432 26.68 12.63 4.95
CA ALA A 432 27.35 13.68 4.19
C ALA A 432 27.26 13.51 2.66
N ASP A 433 27.06 12.28 2.18
CA ASP A 433 26.90 11.95 0.76
C ASP A 433 25.43 12.03 0.31
N GLY A 434 24.51 12.41 1.21
CA GLY A 434 23.08 12.50 0.92
C GLY A 434 22.37 11.16 0.95
N ARG A 435 22.76 10.24 1.83
CA ARG A 435 22.18 8.89 1.91
C ARG A 435 21.56 8.61 3.26
N TRP A 436 20.44 7.90 3.25
CA TRP A 436 19.91 7.21 4.43
C TRP A 436 20.37 5.76 4.37
N VAL A 437 21.47 5.46 5.06
CA VAL A 437 22.14 4.16 4.98
C VAL A 437 21.65 3.25 6.09
N GLU A 438 21.24 2.05 5.71
CA GLU A 438 20.91 0.97 6.62
C GLU A 438 22.03 -0.08 6.63
N VAL A 439 22.12 -0.82 7.75
CA VAL A 439 23.06 -1.92 7.91
C VAL A 439 22.25 -3.19 8.14
N SER A 440 22.44 -4.17 7.26
CA SER A 440 21.70 -5.43 7.37
C SER A 440 22.17 -6.21 8.60
N ASP A 441 21.22 -6.80 9.32
CA ASP A 441 21.47 -7.78 10.38
C ASP A 441 21.53 -9.23 9.84
N GLY A 442 21.33 -9.41 8.53
CA GLY A 442 21.21 -10.71 7.87
C GLY A 442 19.82 -11.35 8.00
N GLY A 443 18.85 -10.63 8.58
CA GLY A 443 17.46 -11.03 8.71
C GLY A 443 16.67 -10.99 7.40
N PRO A 444 15.42 -11.48 7.42
CA PRO A 444 14.55 -11.44 6.26
C PRO A 444 14.16 -10.00 5.92
N LEU A 445 14.32 -9.65 4.65
CA LEU A 445 13.86 -8.38 4.09
C LEU A 445 12.70 -8.62 3.12
N LEU A 446 11.95 -7.55 2.83
CA LEU A 446 10.90 -7.56 1.80
C LEU A 446 11.43 -8.13 0.48
N GLY A 447 10.59 -8.84 -0.27
CA GLY A 447 11.00 -9.47 -1.53
C GLY A 447 12.04 -10.58 -1.38
N GLN A 448 12.26 -11.07 -0.14
CA GLN A 448 13.26 -12.09 0.18
C GLN A 448 14.69 -11.67 -0.20
N ALA A 449 14.99 -10.37 -0.15
CA ALA A 449 16.34 -9.88 -0.40
C ALA A 449 17.34 -10.50 0.59
N LYS A 450 18.48 -10.97 0.07
CA LYS A 450 19.51 -11.67 0.85
C LYS A 450 20.75 -10.79 0.97
N ILE A 451 20.64 -9.77 1.81
CA ILE A 451 21.75 -8.89 2.14
C ILE A 451 22.51 -9.49 3.34
N PRO A 452 23.81 -9.80 3.23
CA PRO A 452 24.58 -10.34 4.34
C PRO A 452 24.66 -9.36 5.52
N ALA A 453 24.73 -9.90 6.73
CA ALA A 453 24.91 -9.11 7.94
C ALA A 453 26.15 -8.20 7.84
N GLY A 454 26.01 -6.95 8.29
CA GLY A 454 27.04 -5.92 8.27
C GLY A 454 27.18 -5.18 6.94
N ARG A 455 26.47 -5.58 5.88
CA ARG A 455 26.49 -4.85 4.60
C ARG A 455 25.63 -3.59 4.67
N ARG A 456 26.13 -2.54 4.03
CA ARG A 456 25.46 -1.24 3.92
C ARG A 456 24.60 -1.20 2.66
N TYR A 457 23.37 -0.75 2.79
CA TYR A 457 22.44 -0.59 1.67
C TYR A 457 21.58 0.66 1.85
N VAL A 458 20.93 1.07 0.77
CA VAL A 458 19.84 2.05 0.79
C VAL A 458 18.54 1.38 0.39
N ALA A 459 17.45 1.77 1.04
CA ALA A 459 16.11 1.25 0.77
C ALA A 459 15.23 2.33 0.14
N SER A 460 14.54 2.00 -0.94
CA SER A 460 13.61 2.91 -1.61
C SER A 460 12.43 3.32 -0.72
N ALA A 461 12.02 2.45 0.22
CA ALA A 461 11.02 2.77 1.25
C ALA A 461 11.49 3.92 2.15
N THR A 462 12.67 3.76 2.75
CA THR A 462 13.30 4.74 3.66
C THR A 462 13.55 6.07 2.95
N PHE A 463 14.03 6.03 1.70
CA PHE A 463 14.17 7.23 0.88
C PHE A 463 12.83 7.94 0.68
N ALA A 464 11.79 7.21 0.26
CA ALA A 464 10.50 7.81 -0.02
C ALA A 464 9.83 8.37 1.23
N GLU A 465 9.93 7.67 2.36
CA GLU A 465 9.42 8.12 3.66
C GLU A 465 10.08 9.44 4.08
N HIS A 466 11.41 9.50 4.09
CA HIS A 466 12.13 10.68 4.52
C HIS A 466 11.97 11.86 3.55
N MET A 467 12.04 11.64 2.23
CA MET A 467 11.77 12.68 1.23
C MET A 467 10.36 13.27 1.39
N THR A 468 9.35 12.41 1.62
CA THR A 468 7.97 12.84 1.80
C THR A 468 7.80 13.60 3.13
N ALA A 469 8.43 13.14 4.22
CA ALA A 469 8.41 13.85 5.50
C ALA A 469 9.02 15.26 5.40
N LEU A 470 10.16 15.38 4.73
CA LEU A 470 10.80 16.67 4.45
C LEU A 470 9.90 17.57 3.61
N ALA A 471 9.35 17.06 2.50
CA ALA A 471 8.42 17.82 1.65
C ALA A 471 7.15 18.27 2.40
N ALA A 472 6.58 17.41 3.25
CA ALA A 472 5.39 17.70 4.02
C ALA A 472 5.63 18.80 5.08
N SER A 473 6.84 18.87 5.66
CA SER A 473 7.19 19.95 6.59
C SER A 473 7.18 21.32 5.92
N LEU A 474 7.66 21.43 4.67
CA LEU A 474 7.70 22.68 3.91
C LEU A 474 6.34 23.19 3.45
N ARG A 475 5.38 22.30 3.19
CA ARG A 475 4.03 22.69 2.74
C ARG A 475 3.19 23.31 3.86
N ALA A 476 3.49 22.98 5.12
CA ALA A 476 2.82 23.58 6.27
C ALA A 476 3.16 25.08 6.42
N ASP A 477 4.35 25.49 5.99
CA ASP A 477 4.80 26.89 5.98
C ASP A 477 4.19 27.71 4.83
N ALA A 478 3.55 27.05 3.86
CA ALA A 478 2.98 27.66 2.66
C ALA A 478 1.47 27.95 2.75
N ALA A 479 0.85 27.75 3.92
CA ALA A 479 -0.52 28.21 4.15
C ALA A 479 -0.55 29.76 4.11
N PRO A 480 -1.35 30.39 3.23
CA PRO A 480 -1.50 31.84 3.25
C PRO A 480 -2.39 32.29 4.43
N GLU A 481 -2.10 33.49 4.92
CA GLU A 481 -3.01 34.36 5.69
C GLU A 481 -4.38 34.54 5.02
#